data_AF-A0A6G7XN22-F1
#
_entry.id   AF-A0A6G7XN22-F1
#
_cell.length_a   1.000
_cell.length_b   1.000
_cell.length_c   1.000
_cell.angle_alpha   90.00
_cell.angle_beta   90.00
_cell.angle_gamma   90.00
#
_symmetry.space_group_name_H-M   'P 1'
#
loop_
_entity.id
_entity.type
_entity.pdbx_description
1 polymer ?
#
loop_
_entity_poly.entity_id
_entity_poly.type
_entity_poly.pdbx_seq_one_letter_code
_entity_poly.pdbx_strand_id
1 'polypeptide(L)'
;MSKMDALRAMREERYEQAQRTAAGGAARAAQPARRTTAATRPPVAPPATDREEKATDASAPEPVEALCGHKNMGGRSCTRPAGHSEKSHRYS
;
A
#
# COMPACT_ATOMS: atom_id res chain seq x y z
N MET A 1 8.22 -8.22 39.31
CA MET A 1 8.21 -8.69 37.91
C MET A 1 9.41 -8.06 37.22
N SER A 2 10.45 -8.85 36.96
CA SER A 2 11.57 -8.40 36.13
C SER A 2 11.07 -8.10 34.71
N LYS A 3 11.77 -7.23 33.97
CA LYS A 3 11.53 -7.00 32.53
C LYS A 3 11.49 -8.32 31.75
N MET A 4 12.25 -9.32 32.19
CA MET A 4 12.27 -10.66 31.60
C MET A 4 11.00 -11.45 31.87
N ASP A 5 10.36 -11.26 33.03
CA ASP A 5 9.11 -11.93 33.37
C ASP A 5 7.95 -11.41 32.54
N ALA A 6 7.90 -10.09 32.29
CA ALA A 6 6.91 -9.47 31.41
C ALA A 6 7.02 -9.98 29.96
N LEU A 7 8.24 -10.15 29.44
CA LEU A 7 8.47 -10.70 28.11
C LEU A 7 8.13 -12.20 28.02
N ARG A 8 8.33 -12.94 29.12
CA ARG A 8 7.96 -14.36 29.20
C ARG A 8 6.44 -14.53 29.20
N ALA A 9 5.72 -13.76 30.01
CA ALA A 9 4.25 -13.77 30.05
C ALA A 9 3.63 -13.49 28.66
N MET A 10 4.09 -12.44 27.98
CA MET A 10 3.61 -12.10 26.63
C MET A 10 3.88 -13.20 25.59
N ARG A 11 4.96 -13.97 25.77
CA ARG A 11 5.29 -15.08 24.88
C ARG A 11 4.40 -16.28 25.16
N GLU A 12 4.17 -16.61 26.42
CA GLU A 12 3.31 -17.71 26.84
C GLU A 12 1.86 -17.49 26.41
N GLU A 13 1.32 -16.27 26.56
CA GLU A 13 -0.01 -15.91 26.07
C GLU A 13 -0.16 -16.11 24.55
N ARG A 14 0.86 -15.73 23.76
CA ARG A 14 0.86 -15.94 22.31
C ARG A 14 0.91 -17.41 21.93
N TYR A 15 1.67 -18.22 22.67
CA TYR A 15 1.72 -19.67 22.47
C TYR A 15 0.39 -20.33 22.80
N GLU A 16 -0.27 -19.93 23.89
CA GLU A 16 -1.60 -20.44 24.22
C GLU A 16 -2.64 -20.07 23.17
N GLN A 17 -2.65 -18.82 22.70
CA GLN A 17 -3.55 -18.39 21.61
C GLN A 17 -3.31 -19.20 20.34
N ALA A 18 -2.04 -19.37 19.94
CA ALA A 18 -1.67 -20.18 18.79
C ALA A 18 -2.14 -21.64 18.94
N GLN A 19 -1.92 -22.26 20.10
CA GLN A 19 -2.38 -23.62 20.37
C GLN A 19 -3.91 -23.75 20.34
N ARG A 20 -4.64 -22.80 20.93
CA ARG A 20 -6.12 -22.77 20.88
C ARG A 20 -6.63 -22.65 19.44
N THR A 21 -5.98 -21.82 18.61
CA THR A 21 -6.36 -21.69 17.19
C THR A 21 -5.93 -22.89 16.34
N ALA A 22 -4.80 -23.54 16.65
CA ALA A 22 -4.31 -24.71 15.95
C ALA A 22 -5.17 -25.94 16.24
N ALA A 23 -5.62 -26.12 17.49
CA ALA A 23 -6.55 -27.18 17.88
C ALA A 23 -7.93 -27.05 17.22
N GLY A 24 -8.33 -25.82 16.83
CA GLY A 24 -9.56 -25.56 16.06
C GLY A 24 -9.33 -25.39 14.54
N GLY A 25 -8.11 -25.62 14.04
CA GLY A 25 -7.61 -24.95 12.83
C GLY A 25 -7.36 -25.80 11.58
N ALA A 26 -7.72 -27.09 11.55
CA ALA A 26 -7.70 -27.87 10.31
C ALA A 26 -8.73 -27.35 9.26
N ALA A 27 -9.63 -26.46 9.65
CA ALA A 27 -10.72 -25.94 8.80
C ALA A 27 -10.43 -24.59 8.12
N ARG A 28 -9.18 -24.11 8.08
CA ARG A 28 -8.84 -22.87 7.34
C ARG A 28 -7.89 -23.07 6.16
N ALA A 29 -7.95 -24.23 5.53
CA ALA A 29 -7.42 -24.50 4.19
C ALA A 29 -8.36 -23.99 3.07
N ALA A 30 -8.95 -22.82 3.25
CA ALA A 30 -9.79 -22.18 2.24
C ALA A 30 -9.65 -20.65 2.32
N GLN A 31 -8.43 -20.14 2.11
CA GLN A 31 -8.34 -18.83 1.50
C GLN A 31 -8.72 -19.00 0.03
N PRO A 32 -9.67 -18.23 -0.52
CA PRO A 32 -10.01 -18.34 -1.92
C PRO A 32 -8.76 -17.98 -2.73
N ALA A 33 -8.28 -18.94 -3.53
CA ALA A 33 -7.28 -18.68 -4.55
C ALA A 33 -7.77 -17.47 -5.36
N ARG A 34 -7.06 -16.34 -5.24
CA ARG A 34 -7.32 -15.16 -6.06
C ARG A 34 -7.22 -15.63 -7.51
N ARG A 35 -8.36 -15.64 -8.21
CA ARG A 35 -8.44 -15.93 -9.64
C ARG A 35 -7.45 -14.99 -10.33
N THR A 36 -6.42 -15.57 -10.92
CA THR A 36 -5.50 -14.87 -11.80
C THR A 36 -6.29 -14.48 -13.04
N THR A 37 -6.70 -13.21 -13.13
CA THR A 37 -7.25 -12.69 -14.38
C THR A 37 -6.13 -12.67 -15.40
N ALA A 38 -6.30 -13.43 -16.47
CA ALA A 38 -5.38 -13.46 -17.60
C ALA A 38 -5.11 -12.01 -18.08
N ALA A 39 -3.84 -11.64 -18.15
CA ALA A 39 -3.42 -10.32 -18.58
C ALA A 39 -3.82 -10.14 -20.05
N THR A 40 -4.84 -9.31 -20.30
CA THR A 40 -5.16 -8.85 -21.65
C THR A 40 -4.07 -7.87 -22.06
N ARG A 41 -3.33 -8.21 -23.10
CA ARG A 41 -2.26 -7.40 -23.64
C ARG A 41 -2.85 -6.09 -24.21
N PRO A 42 -2.32 -4.91 -23.84
CA PRO A 42 -2.84 -3.65 -24.36
C PRO A 42 -2.55 -3.51 -25.87
N PRO A 43 -3.42 -2.83 -26.63
CA PRO A 43 -3.17 -2.56 -28.04
C PRO A 43 -1.97 -1.62 -28.21
N VAL A 44 -1.11 -1.93 -29.18
CA VAL A 44 0.06 -1.12 -29.54
C VAL A 44 -0.38 -0.03 -30.51
N ALA A 45 -0.02 1.23 -30.24
CA ALA A 45 -0.32 2.37 -31.09
C ALA A 45 0.47 2.31 -32.43
N PRO A 46 -0.09 2.83 -33.54
CA PRO A 46 0.65 2.94 -34.80
C PRO A 46 1.77 4.00 -34.70
N PRO A 47 2.83 3.89 -35.52
CA PRO A 47 3.93 4.85 -35.51
C PRO A 47 3.45 6.24 -35.93
N ALA A 48 3.79 7.25 -35.13
CA ALA A 48 3.53 8.65 -35.40
C ALA A 48 4.43 9.11 -36.55
N THR A 49 3.83 9.64 -37.61
CA THR A 49 4.52 10.45 -38.61
C THR A 49 4.85 11.80 -37.97
N ASP A 50 6.11 12.20 -38.09
CA ASP A 50 6.63 13.48 -37.64
C ASP A 50 5.75 14.64 -38.10
N ARG A 51 5.23 15.39 -37.12
CA ARG A 51 4.84 16.78 -37.35
C ARG A 51 5.07 17.59 -36.09
N GLU A 52 6.20 18.27 -36.13
CA GLU A 52 6.57 19.38 -35.27
C GLU A 52 5.50 20.47 -35.36
N GLU A 53 4.86 20.81 -34.24
CA GLU A 53 4.39 22.16 -33.98
C GLU A 53 4.17 22.40 -32.49
N LYS A 54 4.58 23.59 -32.09
CA LYS A 54 4.93 24.06 -30.77
C LYS A 54 3.75 24.83 -30.18
N ALA A 55 3.27 24.49 -28.99
CA ALA A 55 2.54 25.43 -28.15
C ALA A 55 2.51 24.97 -26.68
N THR A 56 3.26 25.71 -25.88
CA THR A 56 3.09 25.87 -24.43
C THR A 56 1.65 26.23 -24.10
N ASP A 57 1.00 25.45 -23.24
CA ASP A 57 -0.05 25.96 -22.37
C ASP A 57 0.26 25.55 -20.94
N ALA A 58 0.97 26.46 -20.26
CA ALA A 58 1.13 26.47 -18.83
C ALA A 58 -0.19 26.96 -18.22
N SER A 59 -1.20 26.09 -18.20
CA SER A 59 -2.36 26.30 -17.34
C SER A 59 -1.95 25.91 -15.93
N ALA A 60 -1.35 26.85 -15.20
CA ALA A 60 -1.16 26.74 -13.77
C ALA A 60 -2.55 26.63 -13.12
N PRO A 61 -2.90 25.50 -12.46
CA PRO A 61 -3.98 25.56 -11.50
C PRO A 61 -3.46 26.39 -10.31
N GLU A 62 -4.32 27.28 -9.85
CA GLU A 62 -4.33 27.92 -8.52
C GLU A 62 -3.65 27.05 -7.44
N PRO A 63 -3.07 27.60 -6.36
CA PRO A 63 -2.46 26.80 -5.29
C PRO A 63 -3.55 26.14 -4.42
N VAL A 64 -4.35 25.26 -5.02
CA VAL A 64 -5.02 24.16 -4.34
C VAL A 64 -3.93 23.22 -3.87
N GLU A 65 -3.38 23.51 -2.69
CA GLU A 65 -2.48 22.67 -1.88
C GLU A 65 -2.16 21.35 -2.57
N ALA A 66 -1.19 21.39 -3.49
CA ALA A 66 -0.97 20.28 -4.40
C ALA A 66 -0.75 19.02 -3.55
N LEU A 67 -1.52 17.96 -3.76
CA LEU A 67 -1.37 16.75 -2.96
C LEU A 67 -0.10 16.01 -3.38
N CYS A 68 0.50 15.26 -2.45
CA CYS A 68 1.77 14.59 -2.68
C CYS A 68 1.74 13.45 -3.73
N GLY A 69 0.57 13.11 -4.27
CA GLY A 69 0.44 12.19 -5.40
C GLY A 69 0.71 10.70 -5.11
N HIS A 70 1.24 10.34 -3.94
CA HIS A 70 1.47 8.94 -3.56
C HIS A 70 0.16 8.16 -3.40
N LYS A 71 0.17 6.86 -3.70
CA LYS A 71 -0.95 5.93 -3.47
C LYS A 71 -0.55 4.84 -2.48
N ASN A 72 -1.48 4.41 -1.63
CA ASN A 72 -1.26 3.25 -0.76
C ASN A 72 -1.44 1.92 -1.53
N MET A 73 -1.07 0.80 -0.89
CA MET A 73 -1.24 -0.55 -1.48
C MET A 73 -2.70 -0.90 -1.82
N GLY A 74 -3.68 -0.20 -1.23
CA GLY A 74 -5.10 -0.32 -1.52
C GLY A 74 -5.61 0.65 -2.60
N GLY A 75 -4.71 1.36 -3.29
CA GLY A 75 -5.04 2.28 -4.38
C GLY A 75 -5.58 3.65 -3.98
N ARG A 76 -5.65 3.98 -2.68
CA ARG A 76 -6.09 5.31 -2.21
C ARG A 76 -4.96 6.32 -2.32
N SER A 77 -5.27 7.51 -2.83
CA SER A 77 -4.33 8.63 -2.94
C SER A 77 -4.10 9.32 -1.59
N CYS A 78 -2.86 9.76 -1.37
CA CYS A 78 -2.46 10.55 -0.21
C CYS A 78 -3.05 11.96 -0.32
N THR A 79 -3.78 12.38 0.71
CA THR A 79 -4.36 13.73 0.82
C THR A 79 -3.44 14.69 1.57
N ARG A 80 -2.16 14.35 1.76
CA ARG A 80 -1.18 15.27 2.34
C ARG A 80 -0.66 16.23 1.26
N PRO A 81 -0.27 17.46 1.65
CA PRO A 81 0.34 18.40 0.72
C PRO A 81 1.67 17.87 0.14
N ALA A 82 2.02 18.39 -1.02
CA ALA A 82 3.19 18.06 -1.80
C ALA A 82 4.43 18.58 -1.10
N GLY A 83 5.51 17.79 -1.16
CA GLY A 83 6.74 18.12 -0.46
C GLY A 83 6.69 17.91 1.05
N HIS A 84 5.82 17.01 1.56
CA HIS A 84 5.90 16.58 2.97
C HIS A 84 7.21 15.82 3.21
N SER A 85 8.27 16.56 3.51
CA SER A 85 9.58 16.07 3.92
C SER A 85 9.64 15.76 5.43
N GLU A 86 8.58 16.13 6.17
CA GLU A 86 8.45 15.74 7.57
C GLU A 86 8.12 14.26 7.69
N LYS A 87 9.23 13.54 7.77
CA LYS A 87 9.45 12.31 8.50
C LYS A 87 8.72 12.35 9.85
N SER A 88 7.40 12.20 9.85
CA SER A 88 6.72 11.50 10.95
C SER A 88 7.09 10.02 10.81
N HIS A 89 8.36 9.73 11.12
CA HIS A 89 8.71 8.42 11.64
C HIS A 89 7.67 8.13 12.71
N ARG A 90 7.14 6.92 12.65
CA ARG A 90 6.09 6.38 13.51
C ARG A 90 6.33 6.53 15.04
N TYR A 91 7.46 7.09 15.45
CA TYR A 91 7.82 7.51 16.80
C TYR A 91 8.66 8.79 16.71
N SER A 92 7.99 9.94 16.76
CA SER A 92 8.47 11.16 17.41
C SER A 92 7.52 11.41 18.57
#